data_AF-A0A434RYA9-F1
#
_entry.id   AF-A0A434RYA9-F1
#
_cell.length_a   1.000
_cell.length_b   1.000
_cell.length_c   1.000
_cell.angle_alpha   90.00
_cell.angle_beta   90.00
_cell.angle_gamma   90.00
#
_symmetry.space_group_name_H-M   'P 1'
#
loop_
_entity.id
_entity.type
_entity.pdbx_description
1 polymer ?
#
loop_
_entity_poly.entity_id
_entity_poly.type
_entity_poly.pdbx_seq_one_letter_code
_entity_poly.pdbx_strand_id
1 'polypeptide(L)'
;MQFDLLSDAPAVDDLMMAAFAPSITNPGILESPTYAATLKAAHASLTDLAAQTRDPDRIVLRDALSVLDQALCDRLLFDNACRALMRG
;
A
#
# COMPACT_ATOMS: atom_id res chain seq x y z
N MET A 1 2.59 -33.85 -24.99
CA MET A 1 3.07 -32.60 -25.61
C MET A 1 2.85 -31.50 -24.59
N GLN A 2 3.92 -30.91 -24.09
CA GLN A 2 3.92 -29.98 -22.96
C GLN A 2 4.14 -28.58 -23.54
N PHE A 3 3.04 -27.86 -23.81
CA PHE A 3 3.03 -26.51 -24.39
C PHE A 3 2.34 -25.47 -23.48
N ASP A 4 2.17 -25.77 -22.18
CA ASP A 4 1.53 -24.86 -21.21
C ASP A 4 2.49 -23.87 -20.51
N LEU A 5 3.77 -23.85 -20.88
CA LEU A 5 4.80 -23.04 -20.20
C LEU A 5 5.09 -21.68 -20.86
N LEU A 6 4.35 -21.30 -21.91
CA LEU A 6 4.60 -20.07 -22.68
C LEU A 6 3.59 -18.94 -22.39
N SER A 7 2.61 -19.15 -21.53
CA SER A 7 1.51 -18.20 -21.28
C SER A 7 1.71 -17.31 -20.05
N ASP A 8 2.77 -17.52 -19.26
CA ASP A 8 3.08 -16.76 -18.04
C ASP A 8 4.02 -15.56 -18.29
N ALA A 9 4.14 -15.12 -19.54
CA ALA A 9 4.87 -13.89 -19.83
C ALA A 9 4.04 -12.69 -19.33
N PRO A 10 4.56 -11.87 -18.40
CA PRO A 10 3.85 -10.69 -17.94
C PRO A 10 3.51 -9.80 -19.12
N ALA A 11 2.29 -9.26 -19.14
CA ALA A 11 1.86 -8.39 -20.21
C ALA A 11 2.76 -7.14 -20.27
N VAL A 12 2.84 -6.51 -21.44
CA VAL A 12 3.64 -5.28 -21.61
C VAL A 12 3.22 -4.20 -20.62
N ASP A 13 1.94 -4.16 -20.26
CA ASP A 13 1.40 -3.27 -19.24
C ASP A 13 1.92 -3.59 -17.82
N ASP A 14 2.08 -4.87 -17.49
CA ASP A 14 2.66 -5.30 -16.20
C ASP A 14 4.13 -4.88 -16.08
N LEU A 15 4.88 -5.00 -17.19
CA LEU A 15 6.28 -4.57 -17.28
C LEU A 15 6.41 -3.05 -17.19
N MET A 16 5.47 -2.31 -17.79
CA MET A 16 5.43 -0.85 -17.72
C MET A 16 5.12 -0.37 -16.30
N MET A 17 4.15 -0.99 -15.64
CA MET A 17 3.82 -0.71 -14.23
C MET A 17 4.99 -1.02 -13.30
N ALA A 18 5.73 -2.11 -13.54
CA ALA A 18 6.93 -2.45 -12.78
C ALA A 18 8.10 -1.45 -13.01
N ALA A 19 8.22 -0.88 -14.21
CA ALA A 19 9.30 0.06 -14.55
C ALA A 19 9.12 1.45 -13.91
N PHE A 20 7.88 1.85 -13.61
CA PHE A 20 7.57 3.13 -12.95
C PHE A 20 7.25 2.99 -11.46
N ALA A 21 7.13 1.76 -10.95
CA ALA A 21 6.95 1.52 -9.53
C ALA A 21 8.22 1.96 -8.76
N PRO A 22 8.09 2.76 -7.69
CA PRO A 22 9.21 3.05 -6.81
C PRO A 22 9.84 1.74 -6.31
N SER A 23 11.13 1.77 -5.95
CA SER A 23 11.93 0.64 -5.42
C SER A 23 11.43 0.09 -4.07
N ILE A 24 10.16 0.26 -3.74
CA ILE A 24 9.57 -0.07 -2.46
C ILE A 24 8.38 -1.00 -2.69
N THR A 25 8.62 -2.24 -2.28
CA THR A 25 7.66 -3.30 -1.97
C THR A 25 7.24 -4.18 -3.13
N ASN A 26 7.48 -5.49 -2.96
CA ASN A 26 6.85 -6.56 -3.72
C ASN A 26 5.35 -6.23 -3.93
N PRO A 27 4.84 -6.17 -5.18
CA PRO A 27 3.46 -5.79 -5.46
C PRO A 27 2.44 -6.64 -4.72
N GLY A 28 2.76 -7.92 -4.45
CA GLY A 28 1.90 -8.81 -3.65
C GLY A 28 1.72 -8.37 -2.20
N ILE A 29 2.64 -7.58 -1.64
CA ILE A 29 2.46 -6.98 -0.31
C ILE A 29 1.47 -5.81 -0.40
N LEU A 30 1.58 -4.98 -1.44
CA LEU A 30 0.66 -3.87 -1.64
C LEU A 30 -0.75 -4.39 -1.91
N GLU A 31 -0.92 -5.36 -2.81
CA GLU A 31 -2.21 -5.94 -3.16
C GLU A 31 -2.86 -6.76 -2.02
N SER A 32 -2.07 -7.16 -1.03
CA SER A 32 -2.57 -7.97 0.07
C SER A 32 -3.62 -7.23 0.90
N PRO A 33 -4.81 -7.82 1.16
CA PRO A 33 -5.77 -7.26 2.11
C PRO A 33 -5.18 -7.11 3.52
N THR A 34 -4.13 -7.87 3.83
CA THR A 34 -3.37 -7.78 5.08
C THR A 34 -2.65 -6.43 5.20
N TYR A 35 -2.17 -5.84 4.11
CA TYR A 35 -1.47 -4.55 4.16
C TYR A 35 -2.41 -3.40 4.51
N ALA A 36 -3.58 -3.34 3.87
CA ALA A 36 -4.62 -2.36 4.19
C ALA A 36 -5.14 -2.51 5.64
N ALA A 37 -5.33 -3.74 6.10
CA ALA A 37 -5.72 -4.01 7.49
C ALA A 37 -4.62 -3.58 8.48
N THR A 38 -3.35 -3.84 8.15
CA THR A 38 -2.20 -3.47 8.98
C THR A 38 -2.05 -1.96 9.08
N LEU A 39 -2.22 -1.23 7.97
CA LEU A 39 -2.20 0.24 7.96
C LEU A 39 -3.27 0.84 8.89
N LYS A 40 -4.51 0.33 8.82
CA LYS A 40 -5.61 0.78 9.69
C LYS A 40 -5.34 0.45 11.16
N ALA A 41 -4.82 -0.74 11.45
CA ALA A 41 -4.48 -1.14 12.81
C ALA A 41 -3.35 -0.26 13.38
N ALA A 42 -2.30 -0.02 12.60
CA ALA A 42 -1.20 0.87 12.97
C ALA A 42 -1.69 2.29 13.26
N HIS A 43 -2.55 2.85 12.40
CA HIS A 43 -3.15 4.17 12.61
C HIS A 43 -3.95 4.22 13.93
N ALA A 44 -4.80 3.22 14.19
CA ALA A 44 -5.58 3.16 15.42
C ALA A 44 -4.69 3.08 16.67
N SER A 45 -3.67 2.21 16.66
CA SER A 45 -2.72 2.09 17.78
C SER A 45 -1.92 3.37 18.01
N LEU A 46 -1.50 4.05 16.95
CA LEU A 46 -0.69 5.27 17.06
C LEU A 46 -1.54 6.47 17.52
N THR A 47 -2.82 6.50 17.15
CA THR A 47 -3.80 7.48 17.65
C THR A 47 -4.04 7.29 19.15
N ASP A 48 -4.24 6.04 19.59
CA ASP A 48 -4.43 5.72 21.00
C ASP A 48 -3.17 6.07 21.82
N LEU A 49 -1.99 5.75 21.30
CA LEU A 49 -0.72 6.13 21.91
C LEU A 49 -0.57 7.66 22.00
N ALA A 50 -0.91 8.40 20.94
CA ALA A 50 -0.87 9.86 20.92
C ALA A 50 -1.83 10.50 21.93
N ALA A 51 -2.98 9.87 22.20
CA ALA A 51 -3.93 10.34 23.21
C ALA A 51 -3.41 10.17 24.64
N GLN A 52 -2.57 9.17 24.88
CA GLN A 52 -2.02 8.82 26.20
C GLN A 52 -0.67 9.49 26.50
N THR A 53 -0.02 10.09 25.50
CA THR A 53 1.37 10.59 25.60
C THR A 53 1.43 12.09 25.95
N ARG A 54 2.32 12.47 26.87
CA ARG A 54 2.58 13.89 27.23
C ARG A 54 3.61 14.54 26.30
N ASP A 55 3.60 15.88 26.30
CA ASP A 55 4.06 16.79 25.24
C ASP A 55 5.34 16.48 24.43
N PRO A 56 6.48 16.02 24.99
CA PRO A 56 7.70 15.91 24.18
C PRO A 56 7.61 14.89 23.03
N ASP A 57 6.88 13.79 23.20
CA ASP A 57 6.77 12.74 22.18
C ASP A 57 5.56 12.93 21.25
N ARG A 58 4.71 13.92 21.55
CA ARG A 58 3.49 14.20 20.80
C ARG A 58 3.77 14.67 19.36
N ILE A 59 4.90 15.36 19.15
CA ILE A 59 5.33 15.80 17.82
C ILE A 59 5.68 14.59 16.95
N VAL A 60 6.47 13.66 17.48
CA VAL A 60 6.88 12.45 16.76
C VAL A 60 5.65 11.59 16.43
N LEU A 61 4.72 11.44 17.36
CA LEU A 61 3.48 10.70 17.14
C LEU A 61 2.58 11.37 16.09
N ARG A 62 2.50 12.70 16.09
CA ARG A 62 1.76 13.45 15.06
C ARG A 62 2.39 13.27 13.68
N ASP A 63 3.71 13.36 13.59
CA ASP A 63 4.41 13.20 12.31
C ASP A 63 4.28 11.75 11.79
N ALA A 64 4.33 10.76 12.69
CA ALA A 64 4.06 9.36 12.34
C ALA A 64 2.61 9.13 11.89
N LEU A 65 1.63 9.77 12.52
CA LEU A 65 0.24 9.76 12.05
C LEU A 65 0.10 10.37 10.66
N SER A 66 0.78 11.49 10.39
CA SER A 66 0.76 12.13 9.07
C SER A 66 1.31 11.21 7.97
N VAL A 67 2.34 10.41 8.26
CA VAL A 67 2.88 9.43 7.32
C VAL A 67 1.87 8.30 7.07
N LEU A 68 1.19 7.82 8.12
CA LEU A 68 0.17 6.78 7.99
C LEU A 68 -1.06 7.28 7.22
N ASP A 69 -1.48 8.52 7.42
CA ASP A 69 -2.56 9.17 6.67
C ASP A 69 -2.22 9.24 5.18
N GLN A 70 -1.00 9.67 4.84
CA GLN A 70 -0.56 9.72 3.46
C GLN A 70 -0.54 8.31 2.84
N ALA A 71 -0.04 7.30 3.55
CA ALA A 71 -0.03 5.92 3.07
C ALA A 71 -1.45 5.35 2.86
N LEU A 72 -2.43 5.74 3.69
CA LEU A 72 -3.84 5.39 3.50
C LEU A 72 -4.45 6.09 2.26
N CYS A 73 -4.12 7.36 2.03
CA CYS A 73 -4.51 8.08 0.83
C CYS A 73 -3.94 7.43 -0.44
N ASP A 74 -2.64 7.13 -0.45
CA ASP A 74 -1.98 6.47 -1.57
C ASP A 74 -2.60 5.09 -1.86
N ARG A 75 -2.98 4.37 -0.80
CA ARG A 75 -3.67 3.08 -0.94
C ARG A 75 -5.05 3.22 -1.59
N LEU A 76 -5.83 4.22 -1.20
CA LEU A 76 -7.13 4.50 -1.81
C LEU A 76 -7.00 4.82 -3.31
N LEU A 77 -5.96 5.58 -3.68
CA LEU A 77 -5.67 5.88 -5.08
C LEU A 77 -5.33 4.61 -5.84
N PHE A 78 -4.48 3.75 -5.28
CA PHE A 78 -4.14 2.44 -5.87
C PHE A 78 -5.37 1.55 -6.06
N ASP A 79 -6.19 1.36 -5.01
CA ASP A 79 -7.40 0.52 -5.08
C ASP A 79 -8.38 1.02 -6.15
N ASN A 80 -8.51 2.35 -6.29
CA ASN A 80 -9.35 2.94 -7.33
C ASN A 80 -8.75 2.75 -8.74
N ALA A 81 -7.44 2.87 -8.90
CA ALA A 81 -6.76 2.61 -10.17
C ALA A 81 -6.92 1.14 -10.60
N CYS A 82 -6.71 0.19 -9.70
CA CYS A 82 -6.95 -1.24 -9.97
C CYS A 82 -8.41 -1.50 -10.38
N ARG A 83 -9.38 -0.87 -9.68
CA ARG A 83 -10.80 -1.01 -10.03
C ARG A 83 -11.13 -0.43 -11.41
N ALA A 84 -10.50 0.68 -11.79
CA ALA A 84 -10.68 1.29 -13.10
C ALA A 84 -10.12 0.40 -14.22
N LEU A 85 -8.93 -0.17 -14.01
CA LEU A 85 -8.30 -1.10 -14.95
C LEU A 85 -9.10 -2.39 -15.15
N MET A 86 -9.69 -2.96 -14.08
CA MET A 86 -10.54 -4.16 -14.18
C MET A 86 -11.92 -3.93 -14.82
N ARG A 87 -12.31 -2.67 -15.07
CA ARG A 87 -13.60 -2.29 -15.69
C ARG A 87 -13.47 -1.87 -17.15
N GLY A 88 -12.25 -1.67 -17.65
CA GLY A 88 -11.95 -1.43 -19.06
C GLY A 88 -11.79 -2.73 -19.84
#